data_AF-A0A3A8ZR94-F1
#
_entry.id   AF-A0A3A8ZR94-F1
#
_cell.length_a   1.000
_cell.length_b   1.000
_cell.length_c   1.000
_cell.angle_alpha   90.00
_cell.angle_beta   90.00
_cell.angle_gamma   90.00
#
_symmetry.space_group_name_H-M   'P 1'
#
loop_
_entity.id
_entity.type
_entity.pdbx_description
1 polymer ?
#
loop_
_entity_poly.entity_id
_entity_poly.type
_entity_poly.pdbx_seq_one_letter_code
_entity_poly.pdbx_strand_id
1 'polypeptide(L)' 'MMDKEYIYTVVKEDFRTGERAKRTRKYHTFKPLTVGGLYTHLGKGYPGCQRVLSVEERPVPAYD' A
#
# COMPACT_ATOMS: atom_id res chain seq x y z
N MET A 1 10.58 16.47 -14.30
CA MET A 1 10.00 16.43 -12.93
C MET A 1 10.37 15.05 -12.36
N MET A 2 10.85 14.89 -11.13
CA MET A 2 11.12 13.55 -10.60
C MET A 2 9.82 13.01 -9.98
N ASP A 3 9.27 11.95 -10.55
CA ASP A 3 8.13 11.27 -9.97
C ASP A 3 8.62 10.38 -8.82
N LYS A 4 7.83 10.30 -7.74
CA LYS A 4 8.13 9.42 -6.61
C LYS A 4 7.21 8.22 -6.66
N GLU A 5 7.79 7.04 -6.83
CA GLU A 5 7.06 5.79 -6.63
C GLU A 5 7.08 5.42 -5.15
N TYR A 6 5.89 5.13 -4.62
CA TYR A 6 5.73 4.63 -3.25
C TYR A 6 5.43 3.14 -3.29
N ILE A 7 6.27 2.38 -2.60
CA ILE A 7 6.13 0.94 -2.46
C ILE A 7 5.70 0.65 -1.02
N TYR A 8 4.41 0.37 -0.85
CA TYR A 8 3.82 0.07 0.44
C TYR A 8 3.88 -1.42 0.77
N THR A 9 4.23 -1.75 2.00
CA THR A 9 3.99 -3.09 2.54
C THR A 9 2.61 -3.10 3.18
N VAL A 10 1.69 -3.88 2.63
CA VAL A 10 0.31 -3.99 3.13
C VAL A 10 0.01 -5.38 3.65
N VAL A 11 -0.92 -5.48 4.59
CA VAL A 11 -1.47 -6.74 5.09
C VAL A 11 -2.98 -6.68 5.08
N LYS A 12 -3.62 -7.78 4.69
CA LYS A 12 -5.07 -7.87 4.79
C LYS A 12 -5.46 -7.86 6.26
N GLU A 13 -6.39 -6.99 6.63
CA GLU A 13 -6.91 -6.89 7.98
C GLU A 13 -8.43 -7.01 7.95
N ASP A 14 -9.01 -7.76 8.88
CA ASP A 14 -10.44 -7.78 9.09
C ASP A 14 -10.87 -6.49 9.81
N PHE A 15 -11.74 -5.71 9.19
CA PHE A 15 -12.20 -4.44 9.74
C PHE A 15 -13.00 -4.59 11.05
N ARG A 16 -13.66 -5.74 11.27
CA ARG A 16 -14.50 -5.97 12.44
C ARG A 16 -13.70 -6.48 13.64
N THR A 17 -12.76 -7.39 13.41
CA THR A 17 -11.98 -8.03 14.50
C THR A 17 -10.59 -7.44 14.67
N GLY A 18 -10.07 -6.72 13.66
CA GLY A 18 -8.69 -6.23 13.63
C GLY A 18 -7.66 -7.33 13.34
N GLU A 19 -8.10 -8.56 13.07
CA GLU A 19 -7.19 -9.66 12.78
C GLU A 19 -6.43 -9.44 11.47
N ARG A 20 -5.12 -9.63 11.52
CA ARG A 20 -4.23 -9.47 10.35
C ARG A 20 -3.91 -10.83 9.75
N ALA A 21 -3.97 -10.90 8.42
CA ALA A 21 -3.50 -12.07 7.70
C ALA A 21 -1.99 -12.28 7.90
N LYS A 22 -1.53 -13.52 7.75
CA LYS A 22 -0.11 -13.87 7.95
C LYS A 22 0.82 -13.34 6.85
N ARG A 23 0.32 -13.12 5.64
CA ARG A 23 1.13 -12.73 4.47
C ARG A 23 0.99 -11.25 4.17
N THR A 24 2.12 -10.57 4.07
CA THR A 24 2.22 -9.20 3.55
C THR A 24 2.30 -9.19 2.02
N ARG A 25 1.95 -8.07 1.40
CA ARG A 25 2.06 -7.81 -0.05
C ARG A 25 2.70 -6.45 -0.30
N LYS A 26 3.28 -6.26 -1.48
CA LYS A 26 3.87 -4.98 -1.92
C LYS A 26 2.91 -4.27 -2.87
N TYR A 27 2.40 -3.12 -2.47
CA TYR A 27 1.50 -2.28 -3.25
C TYR A 27 2.27 -1.07 -3.80
N HIS A 28 2.30 -0.95 -5.13
CA HIS A 28 3.00 0.10 -5.84
C HIS A 28 2.01 1.18 -6.27
N THR A 29 2.33 2.44 -6.00
CA THR A 29 1.51 3.58 -6.43
C THR A 29 2.34 4.86 -6.45
N PHE A 30 1.95 5.82 -7.27
CA PHE A 30 2.49 7.19 -7.24
C PHE A 30 1.69 8.11 -6.30
N LYS A 31 0.60 7.60 -5.71
CA LYS A 31 -0.24 8.34 -4.77
C LYS A 31 0.19 8.05 -3.34
N PRO A 32 0.45 9.07 -2.51
CA PRO A 32 0.85 8.85 -1.13
C PRO A 32 -0.32 8.26 -0.32
N LEU A 33 -0.03 7.18 0.41
CA LEU A 33 -0.88 6.58 1.44
C LEU A 33 -0.25 6.78 2.83
N THR A 34 -1.09 6.75 3.85
CA THR A 34 -0.70 6.90 5.25
C THR A 34 -0.29 5.55 5.83
N VAL A 35 0.91 5.48 6.42
CA VAL A 35 1.36 4.31 7.19
C VAL A 35 0.47 4.14 8.42
N GLY A 36 0.01 2.91 8.66
CA GLY A 36 -1.01 2.61 9.66
C GLY A 36 -2.45 2.81 9.17
N GLY A 37 -2.67 3.41 7.99
CA GLY A 37 -3.99 3.56 7.40
C GLY A 37 -4.59 2.21 6.98
N LEU A 38 -5.91 2.08 7.11
CA LEU A 38 -6.68 0.93 6.62
C LEU A 38 -7.43 1.34 5.37
N TYR A 39 -7.04 0.79 4.23
CA TYR A 39 -7.61 1.14 2.93
C TYR A 39 -8.48 0.02 2.40
N THR A 40 -9.63 0.40 1.88
CA THR A 40 -10.48 -0.46 1.06
C THR A 40 -10.22 -0.13 -0.41
N HIS A 41 -10.46 -1.10 -1.30
CA HIS A 41 -10.40 -0.87 -2.75
C HIS A 41 -9.04 -0.37 -3.29
N LEU A 42 -7.91 -0.91 -2.81
CA LEU A 42 -6.58 -0.67 -3.42
C LEU A 42 -6.46 -1.22 -4.87
N GLY A 43 -7.53 -1.79 -5.41
CA GLY A 43 -7.62 -2.26 -6.78
C GLY A 43 -7.47 -3.78 -6.90
N LYS A 44 -7.33 -4.24 -8.15
CA LYS A 44 -7.21 -5.66 -8.49
C LYS A 44 -5.98 -6.27 -7.77
N GLY A 45 -6.18 -7.41 -7.11
CA GLY A 45 -5.12 -8.08 -6.35
C GLY A 45 -5.09 -7.74 -4.86
N TYR A 46 -5.91 -6.80 -4.38
CA TYR A 46 -5.97 -6.39 -2.97
C TYR A 46 -7.41 -6.46 -2.43
N PRO A 47 -8.01 -7.65 -2.31
CA PRO A 47 -9.39 -7.79 -1.85
C PRO A 47 -9.53 -7.50 -0.35
N GLY A 48 -10.63 -6.83 0.01
CA GLY A 48 -10.95 -6.48 1.40
C GLY A 48 -10.19 -5.26 1.91
N CYS A 49 -10.03 -5.18 3.23
CA CYS A 49 -9.32 -4.07 3.88
C CYS A 49 -7.84 -4.39 4.00
N GLN A 50 -6.99 -3.41 3.68
CA GLN A 50 -5.55 -3.53 3.65
C GLN A 50 -4.93 -2.49 4.57
N ARG A 51 -4.24 -2.95 5.60
CA ARG A 51 -3.50 -2.10 6.53
C ARG A 51 -2.12 -1.84 5.95
N VAL A 52 -1.74 -0.57 5.83
CA VAL A 52 -0.39 -0.17 5.44
C VAL A 52 0.53 -0.30 6.65
N LEU A 53 1.59 -1.08 6.52
CA LEU A 53 2.57 -1.33 7.60
C LEU A 53 3.82 -0.46 7.46
N SER A 54 4.29 -0.28 6.24
CA SER A 54 5.49 0.52 5.95
C SER A 54 5.46 1.04 4.51
N VAL A 55 6.30 2.03 4.24
CA VAL A 55 6.51 2.60 2.91
C VAL A 55 8.00 2.61 2.59
N GLU A 56 8.32 2.36 1.33
CA GLU A 56 9.63 2.57 0.72
C GLU A 56 9.43 3.56 -0.43
N GLU A 57 10.19 4.65 -0.44
CA GLU A 57 10.12 5.67 -1.50
C GLU A 57 11.23 5.44 -2.51
N ARG A 58 10.89 5.43 -3.80
CA ARG A 58 11.85 5.36 -4.89
C ARG A 58 11.72 6.56 -5.82
N PRO A 59 12.79 7.33 -6.05
CA PRO A 59 12.78 8.35 -7.08
C PRO A 59 12.76 7.67 -8.46
N VAL A 60 11.81 8.05 -9.30
CA VAL A 60 11.71 7.60 -10.68
C VAL A 60 12.08 8.78 -11.59
N PRO A 61 13.05 8.63 -12.50
CA PRO A 61 13.32 9.66 -13.50
C PRO A 61 12.10 9.77 -14.42
N ALA A 62 11.54 10.98 -14.58
CA ALA A 62 10.54 11.19 -15.62
C ALA A 62 11.23 11.07 -16.97
N TYR A 63 10.68 10.20 -17.82
CA TYR A 63 10.99 10.19 -19.24
C TYR A 63 10.06 11.19 -19.94
N ASP A 64 10.66 12.16 -20.64
CA ASP A 64 9.98 13.08 -21.58
C ASP A 64 9.45 12.33 -22.82
#